data_AF-A0AAU9LFW9-F1
#
_entry.id   AF-A0AAU9LFW9-F1
#
_cell.length_a   1.000
_cell.length_b   1.000
_cell.length_c   1.000
_cell.angle_alpha   90.00
_cell.angle_beta   90.00
_cell.angle_gamma   90.00
#
_symmetry.space_group_name_H-M   'P 1'
#
loop_
_entity.id
_entity.type
_entity.pdbx_description
1 polymer ?
#
loop_
_entity_poly.entity_id
_entity_poly.type
_entity_poly.pdbx_seq_one_letter_code
_entity_poly.pdbx_strand_id
1 'polypeptide(L)'
;MTIKSSRASAFASPSPCFSSEISSFLDKLELLKKDTTEFVLMRTGRAQLENYMKREWKGPETSFEDRIDRDSVQWETHLTIAREEKDVRVKKRLIQSSELIPGLKGVYDIQVGRAGRPDDNVYFKSAYAREWLPRGNCIAEWQIQERRYYFPLIRGYRKFTGQEDDGELLNETENRIEKKVVSFFSRPKTQSKWVIATSKENGEAGHLAVLKRSDGEFVYVLGSKNTHLLAQTVEDIERTRVNQQQTDKSDPYCAARPIATAILRKVFGLVPVHRKLLCEFLWQTRATASFEVLCPSHQHVQLLDNLDEDTPVFYGLSLMTLNCVEGAEICVNPVLLYEFMGALGVRTVTYKVFDYNADAFKAELELSKSAYQHEGVVHLFTDANAAVIGMQKHKSIWYVCLRAIREKAKSFCRTLRSFEPPKDSAKPRTHSPEEALRTARKSMQKRFTAITGFMQISDEVANNYEKLGEQFLEYLFENELFRGVAANKDEEEKCKKIAKDVANLFPIVWKRFLDHTGLNDAISNTHKQNLLKLSYNLPRK
;
A
#
# COMPACT_ATOMS: atom_id res chain seq x y z
N MET A 1 -43.39 34.20 14.12
CA MET A 1 -42.94 33.19 13.14
C MET A 1 -41.50 33.46 12.80
N THR A 2 -40.57 32.78 13.46
CA THR A 2 -39.14 32.92 13.22
C THR A 2 -38.82 32.09 11.98
N ILE A 3 -38.43 32.75 10.89
CA ILE A 3 -37.94 32.09 9.68
C ILE A 3 -36.71 31.30 10.09
N LYS A 4 -36.84 29.97 10.23
CA LYS A 4 -35.69 29.06 10.31
C LYS A 4 -34.92 29.27 9.00
N SER A 5 -33.86 30.06 9.05
CA SER A 5 -32.82 30.07 8.02
C SER A 5 -32.36 28.63 7.86
N SER A 6 -32.83 27.96 6.81
CA SER A 6 -32.31 26.67 6.39
C SER A 6 -30.87 26.92 5.96
N ARG A 7 -29.93 26.74 6.88
CA ARG A 7 -28.52 26.91 6.57
C ARG A 7 -28.15 25.85 5.53
N ALA A 8 -27.57 26.31 4.42
CA ALA A 8 -26.98 25.43 3.43
C ALA A 8 -25.89 24.59 4.10
N SER A 9 -25.93 23.27 3.88
CA SER A 9 -24.87 22.34 4.31
C SER A 9 -23.52 22.78 3.75
N ALA A 10 -22.41 22.40 4.40
CA ALA A 10 -21.08 22.58 3.82
C ALA A 10 -20.81 21.58 2.68
N PHE A 11 -21.60 20.51 2.60
CA PHE A 11 -21.44 19.41 1.66
C PHE A 11 -22.62 19.32 0.70
N ALA A 12 -22.37 18.80 -0.50
CA ALA A 12 -23.44 18.44 -1.41
C ALA A 12 -24.28 17.29 -0.82
N SER A 13 -25.59 17.33 -1.06
CA SER A 13 -26.49 16.23 -0.73
C SER A 13 -26.00 14.95 -1.40
N PRO A 14 -25.77 13.89 -0.63
CA PRO A 14 -25.22 12.67 -1.21
C PRO A 14 -26.21 11.95 -2.14
N SER A 15 -25.69 10.98 -2.90
CA SER A 15 -26.49 10.28 -3.90
C SER A 15 -26.82 8.84 -3.48
N PRO A 16 -28.10 8.44 -3.47
CA PRO A 16 -28.52 7.08 -3.12
C PRO A 16 -28.25 6.04 -4.22
N CYS A 17 -27.99 6.50 -5.43
CA CYS A 17 -27.70 5.69 -6.60
C CYS A 17 -26.64 6.37 -7.46
N PHE A 18 -26.08 5.64 -8.42
CA PHE A 18 -25.21 6.26 -9.41
C PHE A 18 -25.97 7.27 -10.26
N SER A 19 -25.32 8.37 -10.64
CA SER A 19 -25.87 9.26 -11.68
C SER A 19 -26.09 8.50 -12.98
N SER A 20 -26.93 9.04 -13.86
CA SER A 20 -27.18 8.45 -15.17
C SER A 20 -25.91 8.36 -16.01
N GLU A 21 -25.00 9.33 -15.90
CA GLU A 21 -23.73 9.28 -16.64
C GLU A 21 -22.83 8.14 -16.14
N ILE A 22 -22.71 7.97 -14.82
CA ILE A 22 -21.92 6.87 -14.24
C ILE A 22 -22.56 5.53 -14.61
N SER A 23 -23.86 5.39 -14.41
CA SER A 23 -24.58 4.15 -14.72
C SER A 23 -24.38 3.76 -16.19
N SER A 24 -24.59 4.70 -17.11
CA SER A 24 -24.38 4.46 -18.55
C SER A 24 -22.94 4.10 -18.89
N PHE A 25 -21.96 4.69 -18.22
CA PHE A 25 -20.55 4.36 -18.43
C PHE A 25 -20.23 2.94 -17.93
N LEU A 26 -20.70 2.56 -16.74
CA LEU A 26 -20.51 1.21 -16.19
C LEU A 26 -21.22 0.16 -17.04
N ASP A 27 -22.45 0.43 -17.51
CA ASP A 27 -23.19 -0.45 -18.42
C ASP A 27 -22.39 -0.73 -19.70
N LYS A 28 -21.79 0.31 -20.30
CA LYS A 28 -20.94 0.16 -21.50
C LYS A 28 -19.72 -0.70 -21.21
N LEU A 29 -19.06 -0.54 -20.07
CA LEU A 29 -17.90 -1.35 -19.72
C LEU A 29 -18.26 -2.83 -19.55
N GLU A 30 -19.36 -3.12 -18.87
CA GLU A 30 -19.86 -4.50 -18.72
C GLU A 30 -20.19 -5.13 -20.08
N LEU A 31 -20.82 -4.39 -20.99
CA LEU A 31 -21.17 -4.85 -22.34
C LEU A 31 -19.95 -5.16 -23.23
N LEU A 32 -18.79 -4.56 -22.95
CA LEU A 32 -17.56 -4.82 -23.69
C LEU A 32 -16.90 -6.14 -23.29
N LYS A 33 -17.25 -6.72 -22.13
CA LYS A 33 -16.65 -7.97 -21.66
C LYS A 33 -17.31 -9.20 -22.28
N LYS A 34 -16.48 -9.99 -22.95
CA LYS A 34 -16.88 -11.25 -23.58
C LYS A 34 -16.67 -12.46 -22.66
N ASP A 35 -15.78 -12.36 -21.68
CA ASP A 35 -15.52 -13.42 -20.72
C ASP A 35 -16.63 -13.44 -19.66
N THR A 36 -17.34 -14.58 -19.57
CA THR A 36 -18.48 -14.75 -18.66
C THR A 36 -18.06 -14.61 -17.18
N THR A 37 -16.85 -15.02 -16.82
CA THR A 37 -16.36 -14.96 -15.44
C THR A 37 -16.04 -13.52 -15.04
N GLU A 38 -15.27 -12.79 -15.86
CA GLU A 38 -15.00 -11.37 -15.63
C GLU A 38 -16.30 -10.57 -15.55
N PHE A 39 -17.27 -10.86 -16.41
CA PHE A 39 -18.58 -10.21 -16.38
C PHE A 39 -19.33 -10.43 -15.05
N VAL A 40 -19.33 -11.67 -14.53
CA VAL A 40 -19.92 -11.97 -13.20
C VAL A 40 -19.20 -11.19 -12.10
N LEU A 41 -17.86 -11.19 -12.11
CA LEU A 41 -17.06 -10.46 -11.12
C LEU A 41 -17.34 -8.94 -11.16
N MET A 42 -17.46 -8.37 -12.37
CA MET A 42 -17.81 -6.96 -12.56
C MET A 42 -19.18 -6.63 -11.99
N ARG A 43 -20.20 -7.42 -12.33
CA ARG A 43 -21.57 -7.22 -11.82
C ARG A 43 -21.66 -7.35 -10.31
N THR A 44 -20.93 -8.30 -9.71
CA THR A 44 -20.85 -8.40 -8.25
C THR A 44 -20.25 -7.14 -7.64
N GLY A 45 -19.14 -6.63 -8.19
CA GLY A 45 -18.52 -5.39 -7.71
C GLY A 45 -19.47 -4.19 -7.78
N ARG A 46 -20.23 -4.06 -8.88
CA ARG A 46 -21.27 -3.03 -9.00
C ARG A 46 -22.37 -3.17 -7.98
N ALA A 47 -22.93 -4.37 -7.84
CA ALA A 47 -24.03 -4.64 -6.91
C ALA A 47 -23.62 -4.34 -5.47
N GLN A 48 -22.37 -4.64 -5.09
CA GLN A 48 -21.82 -4.28 -3.77
C GLN A 48 -21.80 -2.78 -3.53
N LEU A 49 -21.40 -1.98 -4.53
CA LEU A 49 -21.43 -0.51 -4.45
C LEU A 49 -22.86 0.03 -4.36
N GLU A 50 -23.76 -0.45 -5.21
CA GLU A 50 -25.15 0.01 -5.21
C GLU A 50 -25.87 -0.37 -3.91
N ASN A 51 -25.62 -1.57 -3.37
CA ASN A 51 -26.16 -1.98 -2.08
C ASN A 51 -25.58 -1.16 -0.94
N TYR A 52 -24.29 -0.84 -0.98
CA TYR A 52 -23.67 0.08 -0.04
C TYR A 52 -24.37 1.44 -0.08
N MET A 53 -24.48 2.05 -1.25
CA MET A 53 -25.13 3.36 -1.42
C MET A 53 -26.58 3.32 -0.91
N LYS A 54 -27.40 2.35 -1.35
CA LYS A 54 -28.78 2.20 -0.87
C LYS A 54 -28.88 2.07 0.64
N ARG A 55 -27.97 1.31 1.27
CA ARG A 55 -27.95 1.12 2.73
C ARG A 55 -27.55 2.40 3.46
N GLU A 56 -26.54 3.10 2.96
CA GLU A 56 -26.07 4.35 3.56
C GLU A 56 -27.18 5.42 3.55
N TRP A 57 -28.13 5.32 2.62
CA TRP A 57 -29.26 6.23 2.41
C TRP A 57 -30.63 5.63 2.77
N LYS A 58 -30.66 4.56 3.59
CA LYS A 58 -31.92 3.96 4.04
C LYS A 58 -32.55 4.81 5.15
N GLY A 59 -33.47 5.69 4.78
CA GLY A 59 -34.30 6.44 5.73
C GLY A 59 -34.80 7.79 5.19
N PRO A 60 -35.41 8.64 6.03
CA PRO A 60 -35.94 9.95 5.66
C PRO A 60 -34.84 11.04 5.59
N GLU A 61 -33.57 10.69 5.77
CA GLU A 61 -32.45 11.64 5.78
C GLU A 61 -32.26 12.30 4.41
N THR A 62 -32.15 13.62 4.39
CA THR A 62 -32.01 14.41 3.14
C THR A 62 -30.70 15.18 3.05
N SER A 63 -29.91 15.20 4.14
CA SER A 63 -28.67 15.96 4.25
C SER A 63 -27.45 15.09 4.56
N PHE A 64 -26.26 15.64 4.34
CA PHE A 64 -25.00 14.99 4.72
C PHE A 64 -24.89 14.87 6.24
N GLU A 65 -25.34 15.89 6.98
CA GLU A 65 -25.37 15.98 8.43
C GLU A 65 -26.18 14.86 9.06
N ASP A 66 -27.41 14.63 8.58
CA ASP A 66 -28.28 13.56 9.09
C ASP A 66 -27.59 12.18 8.95
N ARG A 67 -26.92 11.95 7.83
CA ARG A 67 -26.22 10.69 7.57
C ARG A 67 -25.01 10.51 8.48
N ILE A 68 -24.16 11.53 8.62
CA ILE A 68 -22.99 11.38 9.50
C ILE A 68 -23.40 11.30 10.97
N ASP A 69 -24.52 11.93 11.35
CA ASP A 69 -25.03 11.89 12.71
C ASP A 69 -25.34 10.45 13.15
N ARG A 70 -26.00 9.69 12.29
CA ARG A 70 -26.35 8.27 12.51
C ARG A 70 -25.16 7.43 12.97
N ASP A 71 -24.01 7.64 12.33
CA ASP A 71 -22.82 6.79 12.53
C ASP A 71 -21.74 7.50 13.38
N SER A 72 -21.91 8.78 13.73
CA SER A 72 -20.87 9.60 14.38
C SER A 72 -20.40 9.03 15.71
N VAL A 73 -21.34 8.54 16.53
CA VAL A 73 -21.03 7.92 17.83
C VAL A 73 -20.18 6.67 17.66
N GLN A 74 -20.42 5.87 16.61
CA GLN A 74 -19.62 4.67 16.33
C GLN A 74 -18.18 5.06 15.95
N TRP A 75 -18.01 6.11 15.15
CA TRP A 75 -16.69 6.62 14.78
C TRP A 75 -15.93 7.24 15.95
N GLU A 76 -16.61 7.96 16.84
CA GLU A 76 -16.00 8.48 18.08
C GLU A 76 -15.57 7.33 19.01
N THR A 77 -16.42 6.31 19.15
CA THR A 77 -16.11 5.11 19.94
C THR A 77 -14.89 4.39 19.35
N HIS A 78 -14.87 4.18 18.03
CA HIS A 78 -13.73 3.58 17.33
C HIS A 78 -12.43 4.38 17.53
N LEU A 79 -12.50 5.72 17.45
CA LEU A 79 -11.35 6.59 17.72
C LEU A 79 -10.88 6.50 19.17
N THR A 80 -11.81 6.38 20.13
CA THR A 80 -11.51 6.25 21.55
C THR A 80 -10.80 4.93 21.85
N ILE A 81 -11.35 3.81 21.37
CA ILE A 81 -10.70 2.49 21.49
C ILE A 81 -9.29 2.53 20.90
N ALA A 82 -9.13 3.10 19.68
CA ALA A 82 -7.83 3.20 19.03
C ALA A 82 -6.80 4.03 19.82
N ARG A 83 -7.22 4.98 20.67
CA ARG A 83 -6.31 5.75 21.55
C ARG A 83 -5.85 4.96 22.76
N GLU A 84 -6.70 4.08 23.26
CA GLU A 84 -6.41 3.24 24.44
C GLU A 84 -5.55 2.02 24.07
N GLU A 85 -5.60 1.60 22.80
CA GLU A 85 -4.83 0.48 22.28
C GLU A 85 -3.31 0.72 22.32
N LYS A 86 -2.60 -0.11 23.09
CA LYS A 86 -1.16 0.03 23.36
C LYS A 86 -0.29 -0.02 22.11
N ASP A 87 -0.67 -0.76 21.09
CA ASP A 87 0.12 -0.90 19.86
C ASP A 87 -0.44 -0.07 18.69
N VAL A 88 -1.33 0.88 18.98
CA VAL A 88 -1.89 1.84 18.03
C VAL A 88 -1.39 3.24 18.35
N ARG A 89 -1.28 4.08 17.33
CA ARG A 89 -0.94 5.50 17.41
C ARG A 89 -2.02 6.30 16.71
N VAL A 90 -2.64 7.22 17.44
CA VAL A 90 -3.60 8.17 16.88
C VAL A 90 -2.94 9.54 16.84
N LYS A 91 -2.81 10.12 15.65
CA LYS A 91 -2.22 11.45 15.45
C LYS A 91 -3.30 12.42 15.02
N LYS A 92 -3.59 13.42 15.87
CA LYS A 92 -4.41 14.57 15.49
C LYS A 92 -3.58 15.50 14.63
N ARG A 93 -4.14 15.95 13.51
CA ARG A 93 -3.56 16.98 12.65
C ARG A 93 -4.54 18.12 12.54
N LEU A 94 -4.01 19.33 12.71
CA LEU A 94 -4.74 20.54 12.40
C LEU A 94 -4.63 20.72 10.89
N ILE A 95 -5.78 20.91 10.25
CA ILE A 95 -5.83 21.27 8.84
C ILE A 95 -6.28 22.73 8.80
N GLN A 96 -5.75 23.51 7.86
CA GLN A 96 -6.35 24.80 7.47
C GLN A 96 -7.68 24.57 6.74
N SER A 97 -8.55 23.80 7.38
CA SER A 97 -9.74 23.27 6.77
C SER A 97 -10.90 24.26 6.81
N SER A 98 -10.79 25.39 7.52
CA SER A 98 -11.87 26.39 7.51
C SER A 98 -12.17 26.93 6.11
N GLU A 99 -11.17 27.00 5.22
CA GLU A 99 -11.34 27.46 3.83
C GLU A 99 -11.84 26.34 2.90
N LEU A 100 -11.35 25.11 3.09
CA LEU A 100 -11.72 23.96 2.25
C LEU A 100 -13.05 23.33 2.66
N ILE A 101 -13.27 23.18 3.97
CA ILE A 101 -14.44 22.54 4.60
C ILE A 101 -14.79 23.31 5.90
N PRO A 102 -15.68 24.31 5.82
CA PRO A 102 -16.13 25.06 6.98
C PRO A 102 -16.56 24.17 8.14
N GLY A 103 -16.05 24.43 9.35
CA GLY A 103 -16.36 23.68 10.56
C GLY A 103 -15.44 22.49 10.85
N LEU A 104 -14.53 22.08 9.94
CA LEU A 104 -13.61 20.97 10.21
C LEU A 104 -12.57 21.40 11.25
N LYS A 105 -12.51 20.66 12.35
CA LYS A 105 -11.66 20.97 13.52
C LYS A 105 -10.33 20.25 13.48
N GLY A 106 -10.28 19.09 12.83
CA GLY A 106 -9.06 18.36 12.61
C GLY A 106 -9.31 16.98 12.00
N VAL A 107 -8.22 16.28 11.72
CA VAL A 107 -8.24 14.89 11.27
C VAL A 107 -7.38 14.03 12.17
N TYR A 108 -7.75 12.75 12.26
CA TYR A 108 -7.07 11.76 13.06
C TYR A 108 -6.59 10.64 12.16
N ASP A 109 -5.28 10.55 11.95
CA ASP A 109 -4.67 9.36 11.34
C ASP A 109 -4.46 8.29 12.42
N ILE A 110 -5.03 7.11 12.20
CA ILE A 110 -4.88 5.94 13.07
C ILE A 110 -3.88 4.98 12.43
N GLN A 111 -2.76 4.77 13.11
CA GLN A 111 -1.66 3.93 12.66
C GLN A 111 -1.44 2.75 13.60
N VAL A 112 -1.40 1.54 13.05
CA VAL A 112 -0.98 0.33 13.78
C VAL A 112 0.55 0.24 13.81
N GLY A 113 1.10 -0.16 14.96
CA GLY A 113 2.53 -0.34 15.17
C GLY A 113 3.25 0.88 15.75
N ARG A 114 4.43 0.63 16.32
CA ARG A 114 5.30 1.63 16.95
C ARG A 114 6.74 1.48 16.45
N ALA A 115 7.58 2.50 16.67
CA ALA A 115 9.00 2.39 16.37
C ALA A 115 9.59 1.16 17.08
N GLY A 116 10.27 0.28 16.33
CA GLY A 116 10.82 -0.99 16.84
C GLY A 116 9.81 -2.13 17.03
N ARG A 117 8.52 -1.93 16.70
CA ARG A 117 7.48 -2.98 16.73
C ARG A 117 6.72 -3.02 15.41
N PRO A 118 7.05 -3.96 14.50
CA PRO A 118 6.35 -4.15 13.24
C PRO A 118 4.84 -4.30 13.46
N ASP A 119 4.04 -3.76 12.54
CA ASP A 119 2.59 -3.83 12.62
C ASP A 119 2.05 -5.25 12.41
N ASP A 120 2.78 -6.10 11.68
CA ASP A 120 2.40 -7.49 11.39
C ASP A 120 2.05 -8.29 12.67
N ASN A 121 2.90 -8.25 13.70
CA ASN A 121 2.65 -8.92 14.98
C ASN A 121 1.40 -8.40 15.72
N VAL A 122 1.04 -7.12 15.55
CA VAL A 122 -0.18 -6.56 16.15
C VAL A 122 -1.41 -7.14 15.46
N TYR A 123 -1.42 -7.16 14.12
CA TYR A 123 -2.51 -7.76 13.35
C TYR A 123 -2.65 -9.26 13.59
N PHE A 124 -1.58 -10.00 13.85
CA PHE A 124 -1.69 -11.41 14.19
C PHE A 124 -2.39 -11.62 15.55
N LYS A 125 -2.13 -10.77 16.53
CA LYS A 125 -2.65 -10.93 17.90
C LYS A 125 -4.04 -10.34 18.12
N SER A 126 -4.38 -9.26 17.41
CA SER A 126 -5.62 -8.52 17.65
C SER A 126 -6.64 -8.73 16.54
N ALA A 127 -7.76 -9.40 16.85
CA ALA A 127 -8.92 -9.48 15.97
C ALA A 127 -9.48 -8.08 15.66
N TYR A 128 -9.51 -7.20 16.67
CA TYR A 128 -9.91 -5.81 16.50
C TYR A 128 -9.05 -5.09 15.45
N ALA A 129 -7.73 -5.27 15.48
CA ALA A 129 -6.85 -4.66 14.48
C ALA A 129 -7.15 -5.19 13.06
N ARG A 130 -7.33 -6.50 12.88
CA ARG A 130 -7.64 -7.11 11.57
C ARG A 130 -8.95 -6.59 10.98
N GLU A 131 -9.95 -6.40 11.82
CA GLU A 131 -11.29 -6.01 11.39
C GLU A 131 -11.47 -4.50 11.24
N TRP A 132 -10.92 -3.72 12.16
CA TRP A 132 -11.28 -2.31 12.36
C TRP A 132 -10.17 -1.31 12.03
N LEU A 133 -8.91 -1.76 11.93
CA LEU A 133 -7.75 -0.91 11.71
C LEU A 133 -7.09 -1.17 10.34
N PRO A 134 -7.69 -0.71 9.23
CA PRO A 134 -7.06 -0.81 7.91
C PRO A 134 -5.75 -0.02 7.83
N ARG A 135 -4.93 -0.36 6.84
CA ARG A 135 -3.72 0.41 6.51
C ARG A 135 -4.14 1.61 5.68
N GLY A 136 -4.18 2.79 6.32
CA GLY A 136 -4.82 4.00 5.78
C GLY A 136 -6.15 4.24 6.48
N ASN A 137 -6.14 4.89 7.63
CA ASN A 137 -7.35 5.11 8.42
C ASN A 137 -7.36 6.55 8.94
N CYS A 138 -8.21 7.39 8.35
CA CYS A 138 -8.29 8.82 8.63
C CYS A 138 -9.73 9.20 8.97
N ILE A 139 -9.93 9.82 10.12
CA ILE A 139 -11.25 10.25 10.63
C ILE A 139 -11.26 11.77 10.77
N ALA A 140 -12.32 12.42 10.29
CA ALA A 140 -12.59 13.82 10.52
C ALA A 140 -13.25 14.05 11.88
N GLU A 141 -12.90 15.14 12.56
CA GLU A 141 -13.73 15.78 13.57
C GLU A 141 -14.27 17.08 13.00
N TRP A 142 -15.58 17.15 12.85
CA TRP A 142 -16.29 18.27 12.26
C TRP A 142 -17.25 18.86 13.28
N GLN A 143 -17.29 20.18 13.40
CA GLN A 143 -18.16 20.85 14.35
C GLN A 143 -18.99 21.92 13.66
N ILE A 144 -20.30 21.80 13.81
CA ILE A 144 -21.28 22.78 13.38
C ILE A 144 -21.99 23.28 14.63
N GLN A 145 -21.90 24.58 14.90
CA GLN A 145 -22.44 25.17 16.13
C GLN A 145 -21.87 24.44 17.37
N GLU A 146 -22.73 23.89 18.22
CA GLU A 146 -22.35 23.14 19.42
C GLU A 146 -22.26 21.63 19.19
N ARG A 147 -22.62 21.15 17.99
CA ARG A 147 -22.64 19.72 17.67
C ARG A 147 -21.33 19.28 17.01
N ARG A 148 -20.78 18.17 17.50
CA ARG A 148 -19.56 17.55 17.00
C ARG A 148 -19.89 16.23 16.32
N TYR A 149 -19.28 16.02 15.17
CA TYR A 149 -19.43 14.84 14.33
C TYR A 149 -18.07 14.20 14.05
N TYR A 150 -18.07 12.87 13.96
CA TYR A 150 -16.92 12.09 13.51
C TYR A 150 -17.32 11.22 12.33
N PHE A 151 -16.51 11.24 11.27
CA PHE A 151 -16.78 10.44 10.08
C PHE A 151 -15.48 10.09 9.34
N PRO A 152 -15.47 9.00 8.56
CA PRO A 152 -14.27 8.57 7.87
C PRO A 152 -13.99 9.47 6.67
N LEU A 153 -12.72 9.82 6.50
CA LEU A 153 -12.18 10.49 5.31
C LEU A 153 -11.42 9.52 4.41
N ILE A 154 -10.69 8.57 5.02
CA ILE A 154 -9.96 7.51 4.31
C ILE A 154 -10.12 6.23 5.12
N ARG A 155 -10.43 5.14 4.40
CA ARG A 155 -10.42 3.79 4.94
C ARG A 155 -9.85 2.86 3.86
N GLY A 156 -8.53 2.67 3.87
CA GLY A 156 -7.82 1.80 2.94
C GLY A 156 -8.12 0.31 3.19
N TYR A 157 -7.33 -0.56 2.58
CA TYR A 157 -7.52 -2.01 2.71
C TYR A 157 -7.21 -2.51 4.11
N ARG A 158 -7.98 -3.51 4.54
CA ARG A 158 -7.61 -4.31 5.71
C ARG A 158 -6.22 -4.91 5.50
N LYS A 159 -5.52 -5.14 6.60
CA LYS A 159 -4.25 -5.87 6.54
C LYS A 159 -4.53 -7.25 5.95
N PHE A 160 -3.74 -7.64 4.97
CA PHE A 160 -3.64 -9.01 4.51
C PHE A 160 -2.21 -9.52 4.69
N THR A 161 -2.06 -10.83 4.72
CA THR A 161 -0.77 -11.50 4.87
C THR A 161 -0.57 -12.53 3.75
N GLY A 162 0.59 -13.18 3.70
CA GLY A 162 0.84 -14.24 2.75
C GLY A 162 2.19 -14.86 3.03
N GLN A 163 3.01 -15.04 1.99
CA GLN A 163 4.37 -15.51 2.18
C GLN A 163 5.17 -14.55 3.06
N GLU A 164 5.98 -15.12 3.95
CA GLU A 164 6.75 -14.36 4.95
C GLU A 164 7.84 -13.51 4.31
N ASP A 165 8.03 -12.32 4.86
CA ASP A 165 9.05 -11.37 4.40
C ASP A 165 10.34 -11.45 5.24
N ASP A 166 10.24 -11.83 6.52
CA ASP A 166 11.31 -11.62 7.50
C ASP A 166 11.73 -12.84 8.33
N GLY A 167 11.15 -14.01 8.07
CA GLY A 167 11.45 -15.24 8.81
C GLY A 167 11.05 -15.18 10.29
N GLU A 168 10.10 -14.30 10.64
CA GLU A 168 9.59 -14.19 12.01
C GLU A 168 8.92 -15.50 12.49
N LEU A 169 8.52 -16.39 11.56
CA LEU A 169 7.90 -17.67 11.88
C LEU A 169 8.78 -18.88 11.50
N LEU A 170 10.09 -18.70 11.33
CA LEU A 170 11.04 -19.80 11.01
C LEU A 170 10.96 -21.02 11.94
N ASN A 171 10.38 -20.86 13.14
CA ASN A 171 10.20 -21.92 14.14
C ASN A 171 8.75 -22.42 14.24
N GLU A 172 7.87 -22.03 13.31
CA GLU A 172 6.48 -22.43 13.31
C GLU A 172 6.22 -23.53 12.28
N THR A 173 5.39 -24.50 12.64
CA THR A 173 4.97 -25.57 11.74
C THR A 173 4.13 -25.03 10.59
N GLU A 174 4.09 -25.70 9.44
CA GLU A 174 3.24 -25.31 8.29
C GLU A 174 1.78 -25.08 8.72
N ASN A 175 1.27 -25.92 9.63
CA ASN A 175 -0.05 -25.78 10.24
C ASN A 175 -0.26 -24.45 11.00
N ARG A 176 0.77 -23.86 11.59
CA ARG A 176 0.68 -22.55 12.26
C ARG A 176 0.71 -21.39 11.26
N ILE A 177 1.52 -21.49 10.21
CA ILE A 177 1.57 -20.51 9.11
C ILE A 177 0.21 -20.46 8.41
N GLU A 178 -0.36 -21.61 8.09
CA GLU A 178 -1.69 -21.70 7.48
C GLU A 178 -2.77 -21.10 8.39
N LYS A 179 -2.77 -21.44 9.70
CA LYS A 179 -3.69 -20.83 10.68
C LYS A 179 -3.59 -19.30 10.71
N LYS A 180 -2.38 -18.74 10.58
CA LYS A 180 -2.19 -17.29 10.53
C LYS A 180 -2.75 -16.69 9.25
N VAL A 181 -2.49 -17.28 8.09
CA VAL A 181 -3.05 -16.81 6.81
C VAL A 181 -4.58 -16.86 6.84
N VAL A 182 -5.15 -17.97 7.32
CA VAL A 182 -6.62 -18.16 7.43
C VAL A 182 -7.27 -17.11 8.33
N SER A 183 -6.58 -16.59 9.35
CA SER A 183 -7.13 -15.53 10.22
C SER A 183 -7.40 -14.19 9.53
N PHE A 184 -6.92 -14.02 8.29
CA PHE A 184 -7.19 -12.86 7.43
C PHE A 184 -8.26 -13.12 6.37
N PHE A 185 -8.86 -14.31 6.36
CA PHE A 185 -9.97 -14.65 5.49
C PHE A 185 -11.30 -14.50 6.25
N SER A 186 -12.34 -14.01 5.57
CA SER A 186 -13.70 -14.00 6.10
C SER A 186 -14.39 -15.36 5.96
N ARG A 187 -13.93 -16.20 5.03
CA ARG A 187 -14.42 -17.58 4.81
C ARG A 187 -13.26 -18.55 4.52
N PRO A 188 -13.41 -19.86 4.78
CA PRO A 188 -12.35 -20.82 4.47
C PRO A 188 -11.88 -20.73 3.02
N LYS A 189 -10.57 -20.78 2.79
CA LYS A 189 -9.96 -20.75 1.45
C LYS A 189 -10.49 -21.85 0.52
N THR A 190 -10.94 -22.98 1.09
CA THR A 190 -11.56 -24.08 0.35
C THR A 190 -12.90 -23.71 -0.31
N GLN A 191 -13.53 -22.60 0.07
CA GLN A 191 -14.73 -22.06 -0.58
C GLN A 191 -14.41 -21.14 -1.77
N SER A 192 -13.13 -20.97 -2.10
CA SER A 192 -12.74 -20.16 -3.26
C SER A 192 -13.18 -20.84 -4.55
N LYS A 193 -13.86 -20.10 -5.42
CA LYS A 193 -14.22 -20.50 -6.78
C LYS A 193 -13.27 -19.90 -7.81
N TRP A 194 -12.92 -18.63 -7.67
CA TRP A 194 -11.97 -17.95 -8.56
C TRP A 194 -10.89 -17.22 -7.78
N VAL A 195 -9.74 -17.03 -8.43
CA VAL A 195 -8.65 -16.20 -7.94
C VAL A 195 -8.41 -15.06 -8.93
N ILE A 196 -8.41 -13.84 -8.42
CA ILE A 196 -7.94 -12.65 -9.14
C ILE A 196 -6.48 -12.43 -8.73
N ALA A 197 -5.54 -12.72 -9.61
CA ALA A 197 -4.12 -12.49 -9.38
C ALA A 197 -3.73 -11.14 -9.98
N THR A 198 -3.21 -10.22 -9.16
CA THR A 198 -2.76 -8.90 -9.58
C THR A 198 -1.26 -8.74 -9.44
N SER A 199 -0.63 -7.95 -10.32
CA SER A 199 0.77 -7.57 -10.13
C SER A 199 0.93 -6.85 -8.80
N LYS A 200 1.95 -7.24 -8.02
CA LYS A 200 2.38 -6.48 -6.86
C LYS A 200 3.41 -5.46 -7.31
N GLU A 201 2.95 -4.23 -7.52
CA GLU A 201 3.81 -3.08 -7.82
C GLU A 201 4.74 -2.76 -6.64
N ASN A 202 5.91 -2.18 -6.91
CA ASN A 202 6.93 -1.85 -5.93
C ASN A 202 7.10 -0.33 -5.74
N GLY A 203 6.20 0.28 -4.98
CA GLY A 203 6.22 1.71 -4.71
C GLY A 203 5.79 2.04 -3.28
N GLU A 204 5.10 3.18 -3.14
CA GLU A 204 4.56 3.64 -1.86
C GLU A 204 3.03 3.64 -1.88
N ALA A 205 2.42 3.09 -0.84
CA ALA A 205 0.97 3.05 -0.73
C ALA A 205 0.38 4.46 -0.56
N GLY A 206 -0.55 4.81 -1.44
CA GLY A 206 -1.27 6.07 -1.47
C GLY A 206 -2.79 5.88 -1.51
N HIS A 207 -3.52 6.88 -1.03
CA HIS A 207 -4.98 6.86 -0.99
C HIS A 207 -5.58 8.12 -1.59
N LEU A 208 -6.77 7.98 -2.16
CA LEU A 208 -7.61 9.06 -2.65
C LEU A 208 -9.05 8.85 -2.19
N ALA A 209 -9.65 9.91 -1.68
CA ALA A 209 -11.10 10.04 -1.57
C ALA A 209 -11.54 11.42 -2.03
N VAL A 210 -12.81 11.55 -2.37
CA VAL A 210 -13.39 12.80 -2.86
C VAL A 210 -14.59 13.18 -2.00
N LEU A 211 -14.55 14.40 -1.50
CA LEU A 211 -15.68 15.09 -0.91
C LEU A 211 -16.21 16.11 -1.91
N LYS A 212 -17.51 16.42 -1.83
CA LYS A 212 -18.13 17.46 -2.66
C LYS A 212 -18.78 18.49 -1.76
N ARG A 213 -18.38 19.74 -1.94
CA ARG A 213 -18.94 20.89 -1.24
C ARG A 213 -20.33 21.22 -1.78
N SER A 214 -21.10 22.00 -1.02
CA SER A 214 -22.44 22.41 -1.42
C SER A 214 -22.48 23.32 -2.65
N ASP A 215 -21.39 24.01 -2.96
CA ASP A 215 -21.19 24.75 -4.22
C ASP A 215 -20.85 23.85 -5.42
N GLY A 216 -20.74 22.53 -5.20
CA GLY A 216 -20.44 21.55 -6.24
C GLY A 216 -18.94 21.29 -6.43
N GLU A 217 -18.06 22.06 -5.78
CA GLU A 217 -16.61 21.89 -5.90
C GLU A 217 -16.13 20.62 -5.18
N PHE A 218 -15.11 19.99 -5.76
CA PHE A 218 -14.50 18.80 -5.16
C PHE A 218 -13.39 19.19 -4.20
N VAL A 219 -13.30 18.47 -3.08
CA VAL A 219 -12.18 18.50 -2.15
C VAL A 219 -11.62 17.10 -2.06
N TYR A 220 -10.32 16.98 -2.28
CA TYR A 220 -9.64 15.70 -2.33
C TYR A 220 -9.01 15.40 -0.97
N VAL A 221 -9.19 14.18 -0.48
CA VAL A 221 -8.44 13.65 0.67
C VAL A 221 -7.40 12.68 0.14
N LEU A 222 -6.12 12.99 0.35
CA LEU A 222 -4.99 12.29 -0.25
C LEU A 222 -3.89 12.06 0.78
N GLY A 223 -3.10 11.01 0.61
CA GLY A 223 -2.00 10.75 1.52
C GLY A 223 -1.34 9.41 1.33
N SER A 224 -0.41 9.10 2.25
CA SER A 224 0.27 7.82 2.34
C SER A 224 -0.47 6.84 3.24
N LYS A 225 0.09 5.64 3.44
CA LYS A 225 -0.38 4.66 4.42
C LYS A 225 -0.77 5.24 5.80
N ASN A 226 -0.05 6.23 6.32
CA ASN A 226 -0.17 6.68 7.72
C ASN A 226 -0.46 8.18 7.90
N THR A 227 -0.52 8.94 6.81
CA THR A 227 -0.63 10.40 6.87
C THR A 227 -1.48 10.89 5.71
N HIS A 228 -2.54 11.64 6.00
CA HIS A 228 -3.42 12.23 4.99
C HIS A 228 -3.59 13.73 5.18
N LEU A 229 -3.98 14.40 4.10
CA LEU A 229 -4.26 15.83 4.02
C LEU A 229 -5.44 16.09 3.08
N LEU A 230 -5.96 17.32 3.12
CA LEU A 230 -7.00 17.79 2.21
C LEU A 230 -6.42 18.81 1.25
N ALA A 231 -6.88 18.79 0.01
CA ALA A 231 -6.46 19.72 -1.03
C ALA A 231 -7.56 19.93 -2.07
N GLN A 232 -7.61 21.12 -2.68
CA GLN A 232 -8.27 21.34 -3.97
C GLN A 232 -7.25 21.53 -5.09
N THR A 233 -6.06 22.00 -4.76
CA THR A 233 -4.97 22.29 -5.69
C THR A 233 -3.66 21.66 -5.21
N VAL A 234 -2.65 21.60 -6.08
CA VAL A 234 -1.31 21.11 -5.67
C VAL A 234 -0.68 22.08 -4.66
N GLU A 235 -0.98 23.37 -4.78
CA GLU A 235 -0.51 24.43 -3.88
C GLU A 235 -1.05 24.23 -2.45
N ASP A 236 -2.26 23.69 -2.29
CA ASP A 236 -2.82 23.37 -0.97
C ASP A 236 -2.03 22.30 -0.22
N ILE A 237 -1.45 21.34 -0.95
CA ILE A 237 -0.59 20.29 -0.38
C ILE A 237 0.65 20.94 0.24
N GLU A 238 1.29 21.85 -0.50
CA GLU A 238 2.51 22.52 -0.04
C GLU A 238 2.21 23.49 1.11
N ARG A 239 1.12 24.26 1.00
CA ARG A 239 0.63 25.14 2.07
C ARG A 239 0.40 24.37 3.37
N THR A 240 -0.28 23.22 3.29
CA THR A 240 -0.55 22.35 4.44
C THR A 240 0.74 21.90 5.13
N ARG A 241 1.77 21.55 4.34
CA ARG A 241 3.08 21.17 4.87
C ARG A 241 3.77 22.33 5.60
N VAL A 242 3.86 23.49 4.94
CA VAL A 242 4.54 24.68 5.49
C VAL A 242 3.92 25.10 6.82
N ASN A 243 2.59 25.14 6.90
CA ASN A 243 1.90 25.51 8.14
C ASN A 243 2.12 24.50 9.27
N GLN A 244 2.15 23.21 8.94
CA GLN A 244 2.43 22.19 9.94
C GLN A 244 3.87 22.30 10.47
N GLN A 245 4.84 22.64 9.62
CA GLN A 245 6.23 22.88 10.06
C GLN A 245 6.38 24.10 10.98
N GLN A 246 5.49 25.08 10.88
CA GLN A 246 5.46 26.22 11.80
C GLN A 246 4.93 25.84 13.19
N THR A 247 4.06 24.82 13.28
CA THR A 247 3.44 24.37 14.54
C THR A 247 4.18 23.19 15.18
N ASP A 248 4.81 22.34 14.38
CA ASP A 248 5.58 21.16 14.78
C ASP A 248 6.97 21.26 14.13
N LYS A 249 8.05 21.12 14.92
CA LYS A 249 9.43 21.17 14.42
C LYS A 249 9.77 20.01 13.47
N SER A 250 8.88 19.03 13.32
CA SER A 250 9.01 17.91 12.38
C SER A 250 8.17 18.13 11.11
N ASP A 251 8.57 17.49 10.00
CA ASP A 251 7.75 17.43 8.78
C ASP A 251 6.97 16.10 8.76
N PRO A 252 5.73 16.05 9.27
CA PRO A 252 4.99 14.80 9.34
C PRO A 252 4.37 14.42 7.98
N TYR A 253 4.48 15.28 6.96
CA TYR A 253 3.99 15.07 5.59
C TYR A 253 5.10 14.69 4.61
N CYS A 254 6.36 14.59 5.04
CA CYS A 254 7.51 14.27 4.19
C CYS A 254 7.25 13.09 3.23
N ALA A 255 6.66 11.99 3.73
CA ALA A 255 6.29 10.84 2.90
C ALA A 255 4.96 11.03 2.15
N ALA A 256 3.97 11.69 2.75
CA ALA A 256 2.64 11.83 2.15
C ALA A 256 2.59 12.86 1.02
N ARG A 257 3.37 13.93 1.08
CA ARG A 257 3.37 15.01 0.09
C ARG A 257 3.64 14.51 -1.33
N PRO A 258 4.74 13.79 -1.64
CA PRO A 258 5.02 13.35 -3.01
C PRO A 258 3.90 12.43 -3.54
N ILE A 259 3.45 11.48 -2.71
CA ILE A 259 2.35 10.56 -3.02
C ILE A 259 1.06 11.32 -3.35
N ALA A 260 0.68 12.25 -2.48
CA ALA A 260 -0.51 13.07 -2.61
C ALA A 260 -0.44 13.96 -3.87
N THR A 261 0.73 14.54 -4.14
CA THR A 261 1.00 15.35 -5.33
C THR A 261 0.87 14.53 -6.61
N ALA A 262 1.46 13.33 -6.65
CA ALA A 262 1.39 12.43 -7.80
C ALA A 262 -0.05 12.02 -8.12
N ILE A 263 -0.82 11.65 -7.10
CA ILE A 263 -2.24 11.31 -7.24
C ILE A 263 -3.05 12.50 -7.75
N LEU A 264 -2.90 13.69 -7.15
CA LEU A 264 -3.68 14.86 -7.54
C LEU A 264 -3.34 15.32 -8.96
N ARG A 265 -2.05 15.32 -9.33
CA ARG A 265 -1.60 15.60 -10.69
C ARG A 265 -2.19 14.61 -11.68
N LYS A 266 -2.23 13.32 -11.33
CA LYS A 266 -2.84 12.29 -12.19
C LYS A 266 -4.33 12.57 -12.41
N VAL A 267 -5.08 12.90 -11.36
CA VAL A 267 -6.50 13.26 -11.45
C VAL A 267 -6.70 14.49 -12.32
N PHE A 268 -5.84 15.51 -12.18
CA PHE A 268 -5.93 16.75 -12.95
C PHE A 268 -5.48 16.62 -14.41
N GLY A 269 -4.57 15.69 -14.69
CA GLY A 269 -4.15 15.33 -16.05
C GLY A 269 -5.13 14.45 -16.80
N LEU A 270 -6.20 13.97 -16.17
CA LEU A 270 -7.28 13.27 -16.89
C LEU A 270 -8.05 14.25 -17.79
N VAL A 271 -8.57 13.74 -18.90
CA VAL A 271 -9.49 14.49 -19.77
C VAL A 271 -10.67 15.01 -18.91
N PRO A 272 -11.13 16.26 -19.09
CA PRO A 272 -12.09 16.88 -18.16
C PRO A 272 -13.35 16.05 -17.87
N VAL A 273 -13.91 15.37 -18.88
CA VAL A 273 -15.07 14.49 -18.71
C VAL A 273 -14.75 13.26 -17.85
N HIS A 274 -13.59 12.62 -18.05
CA HIS A 274 -13.14 11.49 -17.23
C HIS A 274 -12.81 11.92 -15.81
N ARG A 275 -12.18 13.10 -15.65
CA ARG A 275 -11.92 13.68 -14.33
C ARG A 275 -13.21 13.90 -13.55
N LYS A 276 -14.23 14.53 -14.17
CA LYS A 276 -15.54 14.72 -13.56
C LYS A 276 -16.16 13.37 -13.20
N LEU A 277 -16.14 12.40 -14.11
CA LEU A 277 -16.73 11.09 -13.90
C LEU A 277 -16.07 10.34 -12.73
N LEU A 278 -14.73 10.38 -12.62
CA LEU A 278 -13.98 9.82 -11.49
C LEU A 278 -14.37 10.50 -10.17
N CYS A 279 -14.41 11.83 -10.14
CA CYS A 279 -14.70 12.59 -8.92
C CYS A 279 -16.14 12.35 -8.45
N GLU A 280 -17.11 12.36 -9.37
CA GLU A 280 -18.50 12.01 -9.08
C GLU A 280 -18.62 10.57 -8.58
N PHE A 281 -17.94 9.62 -9.22
CA PHE A 281 -17.95 8.21 -8.81
C PHE A 281 -17.43 8.03 -7.38
N LEU A 282 -16.25 8.59 -7.05
CA LEU A 282 -15.66 8.46 -5.71
C LEU A 282 -16.47 9.19 -4.64
N TRP A 283 -17.08 10.33 -4.99
CA TRP A 283 -17.97 11.05 -4.09
C TRP A 283 -19.27 10.28 -3.82
N GLN A 284 -19.96 9.81 -4.86
CA GLN A 284 -21.24 9.09 -4.74
C GLN A 284 -21.07 7.76 -3.99
N THR A 285 -19.98 7.03 -4.28
CA THR A 285 -19.67 5.76 -3.61
C THR A 285 -19.08 5.94 -2.21
N ARG A 286 -18.65 7.16 -1.84
CA ARG A 286 -17.92 7.45 -0.59
C ARG A 286 -16.80 6.45 -0.33
N ALA A 287 -16.03 6.14 -1.36
CA ALA A 287 -15.03 5.10 -1.29
C ALA A 287 -13.60 5.67 -1.25
N THR A 288 -12.68 4.86 -0.73
CA THR A 288 -11.24 5.12 -0.80
C THR A 288 -10.67 4.36 -1.98
N ALA A 289 -10.15 5.07 -2.98
CA ALA A 289 -9.30 4.48 -4.01
C ALA A 289 -7.87 4.33 -3.48
N SER A 290 -7.28 3.16 -3.68
CA SER A 290 -5.94 2.82 -3.20
C SER A 290 -4.97 2.64 -4.36
N PHE A 291 -3.78 3.21 -4.22
CA PHE A 291 -2.75 3.30 -5.24
C PHE A 291 -1.41 2.80 -4.69
N GLU A 292 -0.62 2.16 -5.53
CA GLU A 292 0.83 2.09 -5.35
C GLU A 292 1.45 3.21 -6.19
N VAL A 293 2.11 4.18 -5.57
CA VAL A 293 2.79 5.27 -6.28
C VAL A 293 4.23 4.84 -6.55
N LEU A 294 4.55 4.64 -7.82
CA LEU A 294 5.89 4.33 -8.29
C LEU A 294 6.72 5.62 -8.32
N CYS A 295 7.79 5.69 -7.55
CA CYS A 295 8.59 6.91 -7.38
C CYS A 295 10.00 6.74 -7.95
N PRO A 296 10.31 7.23 -9.16
CA PRO A 296 11.66 7.10 -9.75
C PRO A 296 12.77 7.72 -8.90
N SER A 297 12.44 8.74 -8.09
CA SER A 297 13.35 9.39 -7.14
C SER A 297 13.46 8.68 -5.78
N HIS A 298 12.63 7.65 -5.53
CA HIS A 298 12.62 6.85 -4.31
C HIS A 298 12.23 5.38 -4.63
N GLN A 299 13.20 4.62 -5.14
CA GLN A 299 13.02 3.24 -5.58
C GLN A 299 13.42 2.24 -4.49
N HIS A 300 12.62 1.18 -4.35
CA HIS A 300 12.87 0.12 -3.36
C HIS A 300 13.79 -0.95 -3.94
N VAL A 301 13.28 -1.79 -4.85
CA VAL A 301 14.02 -2.93 -5.44
C VAL A 301 13.87 -2.99 -6.96
N GLN A 302 12.68 -2.69 -7.49
CA GLN A 302 12.47 -2.63 -8.93
C GLN A 302 13.06 -1.36 -9.52
N LEU A 303 13.74 -1.50 -10.65
CA LEU A 303 14.23 -0.36 -11.43
C LEU A 303 13.05 0.30 -12.14
N LEU A 304 12.94 1.62 -12.00
CA LEU A 304 11.89 2.47 -12.57
C LEU A 304 12.47 3.50 -13.55
N ASP A 305 13.49 3.13 -14.30
CA ASP A 305 14.18 4.01 -15.26
C ASP A 305 13.35 4.31 -16.52
N ASN A 306 12.25 3.59 -16.72
CA ASN A 306 11.27 3.84 -17.77
C ASN A 306 10.20 4.89 -17.38
N LEU A 307 10.28 5.47 -16.18
CA LEU A 307 9.34 6.45 -15.66
C LEU A 307 10.05 7.77 -15.36
N ASP A 308 9.55 8.86 -15.93
CA ASP A 308 10.09 10.21 -15.71
C ASP A 308 9.47 10.90 -14.47
N GLU A 309 8.29 10.43 -14.03
CA GLU A 309 7.53 11.03 -12.94
C GLU A 309 6.91 10.01 -12.00
N ASP A 310 6.60 10.46 -10.77
CA ASP A 310 5.89 9.66 -9.78
C ASP A 310 4.51 9.23 -10.36
N THR A 311 4.32 7.92 -10.50
CA THR A 311 3.18 7.36 -11.26
C THR A 311 2.26 6.55 -10.34
N PRO A 312 1.03 7.02 -10.07
CA PRO A 312 0.05 6.26 -9.31
C PRO A 312 -0.49 5.06 -10.12
N VAL A 313 -0.46 3.88 -9.52
CA VAL A 313 -1.04 2.64 -10.05
C VAL A 313 -2.18 2.18 -9.15
N PHE A 314 -3.41 2.25 -9.65
CA PHE A 314 -4.60 1.85 -8.90
C PHE A 314 -4.64 0.33 -8.68
N TYR A 315 -4.87 -0.11 -7.44
CA TYR A 315 -4.98 -1.54 -7.11
C TYR A 315 -6.27 -1.94 -6.41
N GLY A 316 -7.14 -0.99 -6.03
CA GLY A 316 -8.37 -1.37 -5.35
C GLY A 316 -9.15 -0.24 -4.70
N LEU A 317 -10.34 -0.59 -4.21
CA LEU A 317 -11.30 0.34 -3.61
C LEU A 317 -11.95 -0.26 -2.37
N SER A 318 -12.02 0.53 -1.32
CA SER A 318 -12.61 0.14 -0.03
C SER A 318 -13.70 1.10 0.41
N LEU A 319 -14.73 0.53 1.03
CA LEU A 319 -15.89 1.28 1.50
C LEU A 319 -15.59 1.95 2.83
N MET A 320 -16.03 3.19 3.00
CA MET A 320 -15.81 3.97 4.22
C MET A 320 -16.90 3.71 5.26
N THR A 321 -16.91 2.49 5.80
CA THR A 321 -17.89 2.09 6.82
C THR A 321 -17.26 1.18 7.86
N LEU A 322 -17.79 1.28 9.08
CA LEU A 322 -17.55 0.27 10.10
C LEU A 322 -18.45 -0.95 9.82
N ASN A 323 -19.66 -0.75 9.33
CA ASN A 323 -20.60 -1.84 9.11
C ASN A 323 -20.30 -2.53 7.78
N CYS A 324 -19.66 -3.71 7.80
CA CYS A 324 -19.32 -4.46 6.59
C CYS A 324 -20.56 -4.64 5.69
N VAL A 325 -20.38 -4.50 4.38
CA VAL A 325 -21.42 -4.85 3.39
C VAL A 325 -21.23 -6.33 3.07
N GLU A 326 -22.32 -7.08 3.00
CA GLU A 326 -22.28 -8.50 2.66
C GLU A 326 -21.53 -8.72 1.35
N GLY A 327 -20.54 -9.61 1.38
CA GLY A 327 -19.68 -9.93 0.25
C GLY A 327 -18.55 -8.93 -0.02
N ALA A 328 -18.50 -7.81 0.69
CA ALA A 328 -17.44 -6.80 0.62
C ALA A 328 -16.77 -6.57 2.00
N GLU A 329 -16.72 -7.61 2.84
CA GLU A 329 -16.10 -7.57 4.17
C GLU A 329 -14.57 -7.35 4.07
N ILE A 330 -13.95 -7.84 3.00
CA ILE A 330 -12.52 -7.64 2.71
C ILE A 330 -12.31 -6.41 1.82
N CYS A 331 -12.92 -6.42 0.63
CA CYS A 331 -12.97 -5.30 -0.31
C CYS A 331 -14.10 -5.51 -1.33
N VAL A 332 -14.44 -4.46 -2.07
CA VAL A 332 -15.33 -4.58 -3.24
C VAL A 332 -14.62 -5.43 -4.31
N ASN A 333 -15.36 -6.30 -5.01
CA ASN A 333 -14.80 -7.05 -6.12
C ASN A 333 -14.19 -6.07 -7.15
N PRO A 334 -12.87 -6.13 -7.40
CA PRO A 334 -12.19 -5.02 -8.03
C PRO A 334 -12.19 -5.05 -9.56
N VAL A 335 -12.71 -6.11 -10.20
CA VAL A 335 -12.61 -6.28 -11.67
C VAL A 335 -13.25 -5.10 -12.40
N LEU A 336 -14.50 -4.72 -12.05
CA LEU A 336 -15.15 -3.55 -12.65
C LEU A 336 -14.35 -2.26 -12.41
N LEU A 337 -13.68 -2.17 -11.27
CA LEU A 337 -12.94 -0.97 -10.87
C LEU A 337 -11.62 -0.84 -11.61
N TYR A 338 -10.96 -1.96 -11.93
CA TYR A 338 -9.80 -1.97 -12.82
C TYR A 338 -10.19 -1.49 -14.22
N GLU A 339 -11.28 -2.02 -14.78
CA GLU A 339 -11.79 -1.59 -16.08
C GLU A 339 -12.23 -0.12 -16.08
N PHE A 340 -12.93 0.31 -15.03
CA PHE A 340 -13.37 1.70 -14.86
C PHE A 340 -12.18 2.65 -14.80
N MET A 341 -11.22 2.42 -13.89
CA MET A 341 -10.04 3.27 -13.75
C MET A 341 -9.20 3.30 -15.02
N GLY A 342 -8.99 2.14 -15.66
CA GLY A 342 -8.29 2.01 -16.93
C GLY A 342 -8.95 2.82 -18.05
N ALA A 343 -10.27 2.71 -18.21
CA ALA A 343 -11.03 3.43 -19.23
C ALA A 343 -11.00 4.95 -19.04
N LEU A 344 -10.84 5.43 -17.80
CA LEU A 344 -10.67 6.86 -17.53
C LEU A 344 -9.25 7.38 -17.83
N GLY A 345 -8.28 6.48 -18.03
CA GLY A 345 -6.88 6.81 -18.26
C GLY A 345 -6.01 6.75 -17.01
N VAL A 346 -6.49 6.13 -15.92
CA VAL A 346 -5.70 5.84 -14.71
C VAL A 346 -5.01 4.49 -14.89
N ARG A 347 -3.70 4.43 -14.66
CA ARG A 347 -2.96 3.16 -14.71
C ARG A 347 -3.45 2.25 -13.59
N THR A 348 -3.71 0.98 -13.91
CA THR A 348 -4.11 -0.04 -12.94
C THR A 348 -3.05 -1.12 -12.84
N VAL A 349 -3.09 -1.89 -11.76
CA VAL A 349 -2.40 -3.18 -11.70
C VAL A 349 -2.84 -4.05 -12.86
N THR A 350 -1.92 -4.85 -13.38
CA THR A 350 -2.28 -5.94 -14.29
C THR A 350 -2.98 -7.03 -13.48
N TYR A 351 -4.00 -7.66 -14.06
CA TYR A 351 -4.69 -8.75 -13.39
C TYR A 351 -5.02 -9.89 -14.35
N LYS A 352 -5.20 -11.08 -13.78
CA LYS A 352 -5.76 -12.24 -14.45
C LYS A 352 -6.72 -12.96 -13.52
N VAL A 353 -7.73 -13.61 -14.11
CA VAL A 353 -8.71 -14.41 -13.38
C VAL A 353 -8.57 -15.87 -13.79
N PHE A 354 -8.61 -16.77 -12.83
CA PHE A 354 -8.62 -18.21 -13.09
C PHE A 354 -9.45 -18.96 -12.04
N ASP A 355 -9.98 -20.11 -12.41
CA ASP A 355 -10.69 -20.99 -11.48
C ASP A 355 -9.75 -21.50 -10.39
N TYR A 356 -10.22 -21.47 -9.15
CA TYR A 356 -9.46 -21.98 -8.03
C TYR A 356 -9.45 -23.50 -8.04
N ASN A 357 -8.27 -24.05 -8.28
CA ASN A 357 -7.92 -25.44 -8.00
C ASN A 357 -6.59 -25.41 -7.24
N ALA A 358 -6.45 -26.23 -6.19
CA ALA A 358 -5.24 -26.31 -5.38
C ALA A 358 -3.97 -26.55 -6.22
N ASP A 359 -4.04 -27.40 -7.24
CA ASP A 359 -2.88 -27.70 -8.11
C ASP A 359 -2.56 -26.54 -9.06
N ALA A 360 -3.58 -25.95 -9.67
CA ALA A 360 -3.42 -24.78 -10.55
C ALA A 360 -2.87 -23.58 -9.76
N PHE A 361 -3.39 -23.36 -8.55
CA PHE A 361 -2.92 -22.31 -7.66
C PHE A 361 -1.48 -22.57 -7.19
N LYS A 362 -1.11 -23.82 -6.89
CA LYS A 362 0.28 -24.18 -6.57
C LYS A 362 1.22 -23.92 -7.74
N ALA A 363 0.82 -24.26 -8.96
CA ALA A 363 1.60 -23.95 -10.16
C ALA A 363 1.76 -22.44 -10.36
N GLU A 364 0.70 -21.66 -10.16
CA GLU A 364 0.74 -20.20 -10.21
C GLU A 364 1.69 -19.61 -9.16
N LEU A 365 1.68 -20.15 -7.93
CA LEU A 365 2.62 -19.73 -6.88
C LEU A 365 4.08 -20.00 -7.29
N GLU A 366 4.40 -21.16 -7.87
CA GLU A 366 5.76 -21.47 -8.31
C GLU A 366 6.21 -20.60 -9.50
N LEU A 367 5.30 -20.22 -10.39
CA LEU A 367 5.55 -19.22 -11.44
C LEU A 367 5.86 -17.86 -10.81
N SER A 368 5.05 -17.41 -9.84
CA SER A 368 5.26 -16.16 -9.12
C SER A 368 6.59 -16.14 -8.34
N LYS A 369 6.98 -17.26 -7.69
CA LYS A 369 8.30 -17.40 -7.02
C LYS A 369 9.46 -17.16 -7.96
N SER A 370 9.31 -17.64 -9.20
CA SER A 370 10.36 -17.62 -10.21
C SER A 370 10.39 -16.32 -11.03
N ALA A 371 9.49 -15.38 -10.77
CA ALA A 371 9.42 -14.13 -11.51
C ALA A 371 10.69 -13.28 -11.28
N TYR A 372 11.23 -12.73 -12.37
CA TYR A 372 12.42 -11.87 -12.36
C TYR A 372 12.00 -10.42 -12.58
N GLN A 373 12.66 -9.47 -11.91
CA GLN A 373 12.33 -8.04 -11.93
C GLN A 373 10.91 -7.66 -11.47
N HIS A 374 10.17 -8.62 -10.90
CA HIS A 374 8.83 -8.42 -10.35
C HIS A 374 8.83 -8.65 -8.83
N GLU A 375 8.23 -7.75 -8.04
CA GLU A 375 8.11 -7.97 -6.59
C GLU A 375 7.29 -9.24 -6.30
N GLY A 376 6.19 -9.44 -7.01
CA GLY A 376 5.37 -10.63 -6.89
C GLY A 376 3.92 -10.39 -7.30
N VAL A 377 3.01 -11.11 -6.64
CA VAL A 377 1.58 -11.15 -6.96
C VAL A 377 0.74 -11.02 -5.69
N VAL A 378 -0.39 -10.31 -5.78
CA VAL A 378 -1.46 -10.35 -4.77
C VAL A 378 -2.62 -11.17 -5.33
N HIS A 379 -3.00 -12.22 -4.61
CA HIS A 379 -4.11 -13.09 -4.97
C HIS A 379 -5.34 -12.72 -4.14
N LEU A 380 -6.44 -12.38 -4.79
CA LEU A 380 -7.73 -12.19 -4.16
C LEU A 380 -8.58 -13.43 -4.41
N PHE A 381 -8.97 -14.10 -3.33
CA PHE A 381 -9.79 -15.30 -3.39
C PHE A 381 -11.24 -14.90 -3.37
N THR A 382 -12.02 -15.41 -4.33
CA THR A 382 -13.44 -15.13 -4.43
C THR A 382 -14.24 -16.41 -4.30
N ASP A 383 -15.40 -16.35 -3.64
CA ASP A 383 -16.30 -17.49 -3.51
C ASP A 383 -17.24 -17.66 -4.72
N ALA A 384 -18.20 -18.57 -4.62
CA ALA A 384 -19.16 -18.82 -5.69
C ALA A 384 -20.07 -17.64 -6.04
N ASN A 385 -20.23 -16.68 -5.11
CA ASN A 385 -20.99 -15.44 -5.31
C ASN A 385 -20.08 -14.29 -5.80
N ALA A 386 -18.82 -14.59 -6.15
CA ALA A 386 -17.82 -13.61 -6.56
C ALA A 386 -17.48 -12.58 -5.46
N ALA A 387 -17.76 -12.89 -4.19
CA ALA A 387 -17.35 -12.06 -3.05
C ALA A 387 -15.89 -12.34 -2.70
N VAL A 388 -15.10 -11.30 -2.42
CA VAL A 388 -13.69 -11.48 -2.00
C VAL A 388 -13.65 -11.96 -0.55
N ILE A 389 -13.21 -13.19 -0.34
CA ILE A 389 -13.18 -13.84 0.98
C ILE A 389 -11.81 -13.78 1.66
N GLY A 390 -10.77 -13.39 0.93
CA GLY A 390 -9.43 -13.23 1.48
C GLY A 390 -8.43 -12.76 0.44
N MET A 391 -7.29 -12.28 0.92
CA MET A 391 -6.19 -11.82 0.08
C MET A 391 -4.87 -12.44 0.55
N GLN A 392 -4.03 -12.85 -0.39
CA GLN A 392 -2.72 -13.42 -0.11
C GLN A 392 -1.65 -12.79 -1.01
N LYS A 393 -0.64 -12.16 -0.39
CA LYS A 393 0.55 -11.71 -1.13
C LYS A 393 1.57 -12.84 -1.26
N HIS A 394 2.27 -12.86 -2.38
CA HIS A 394 3.36 -13.78 -2.64
C HIS A 394 4.46 -13.03 -3.36
N LYS A 395 5.72 -13.21 -2.94
CA LYS A 395 6.86 -12.46 -3.49
C LYS A 395 7.81 -13.37 -4.25
N SER A 396 8.46 -12.82 -5.27
CA SER A 396 9.48 -13.56 -6.00
C SER A 396 10.73 -13.76 -5.15
N ILE A 397 11.46 -14.83 -5.44
CA ILE A 397 12.77 -15.11 -4.82
C ILE A 397 13.73 -13.95 -5.09
N TRP A 398 13.75 -13.48 -6.33
CA TRP A 398 14.57 -12.32 -6.75
C TRP A 398 14.33 -11.11 -5.85
N TYR A 399 13.07 -10.73 -5.66
CA TYR A 399 12.73 -9.55 -4.85
C TYR A 399 13.12 -9.74 -3.38
N VAL A 400 12.82 -10.90 -2.79
CA VAL A 400 13.12 -11.18 -1.38
C VAL A 400 14.63 -11.12 -1.13
N CYS A 401 15.43 -11.70 -2.03
CA CYS A 401 16.88 -11.70 -1.93
C CYS A 401 17.47 -10.29 -2.11
N LEU A 402 17.05 -9.55 -3.15
CA LEU A 402 17.54 -8.18 -3.36
C LEU A 402 17.11 -7.22 -2.24
N ARG A 403 15.89 -7.34 -1.71
CA ARG A 403 15.46 -6.57 -0.55
C ARG A 403 16.35 -6.85 0.66
N ALA A 404 16.72 -8.11 0.88
CA ALA A 404 17.62 -8.48 1.97
C ALA A 404 19.01 -7.86 1.78
N ILE A 405 19.60 -7.97 0.58
CA ILE A 405 20.88 -7.35 0.24
C ILE A 405 20.84 -5.84 0.47
N ARG A 406 19.80 -5.16 -0.03
CA ARG A 406 19.57 -3.72 0.18
C ARG A 406 19.57 -3.34 1.65
N GLU A 407 18.79 -4.03 2.49
CA GLU A 407 18.71 -3.67 3.91
C GLU A 407 20.03 -3.92 4.65
N LYS A 408 20.81 -4.95 4.27
CA LYS A 408 22.17 -5.15 4.79
C LYS A 408 23.14 -4.07 4.33
N ALA A 409 23.11 -3.71 3.05
CA ALA A 409 23.90 -2.62 2.48
C ALA A 409 23.57 -1.26 3.14
N LYS A 410 22.30 -0.96 3.38
CA LYS A 410 21.86 0.23 4.12
C LYS A 410 22.42 0.26 5.54
N SER A 411 22.34 -0.87 6.26
CA SER A 411 22.88 -0.95 7.61
C SER A 411 24.40 -0.77 7.61
N PHE A 412 25.10 -1.37 6.65
CA PHE A 412 26.53 -1.22 6.47
C PHE A 412 26.93 0.23 6.20
N CYS A 413 26.28 0.89 5.23
CA CYS A 413 26.50 2.32 4.94
C CYS A 413 26.26 3.20 6.16
N ARG A 414 25.22 2.90 6.96
CA ARG A 414 24.95 3.63 8.20
C ARG A 414 26.04 3.43 9.24
N THR A 415 26.54 2.20 9.43
CA THR A 415 27.65 1.91 10.33
C THR A 415 28.90 2.69 9.94
N LEU A 416 29.22 2.74 8.64
CA LEU A 416 30.31 3.54 8.08
C LEU A 416 30.11 5.06 8.21
N ARG A 417 28.87 5.54 8.27
CA ARG A 417 28.55 6.96 8.51
C ARG A 417 28.54 7.36 9.97
N SER A 418 28.20 6.45 10.89
CA SER A 418 28.22 6.70 12.34
C SER A 418 29.63 6.86 12.92
N PHE A 419 30.63 7.04 12.06
CA PHE A 419 31.97 7.49 12.42
C PHE A 419 32.03 9.02 12.73
N GLU A 420 30.94 9.63 13.22
CA GLU A 420 30.97 10.87 14.01
C GLU A 420 30.75 10.56 15.51
N PRO A 421 31.54 11.11 16.45
CA PRO A 421 31.36 10.83 17.87
C PRO A 421 30.07 11.50 18.33
N PRO A 422 29.21 10.86 19.14
CA PRO A 422 28.22 11.59 19.90
C PRO A 422 28.95 12.63 20.75
N LYS A 423 28.49 13.88 20.75
CA LYS A 423 29.13 15.01 21.45
C LYS A 423 29.39 14.77 22.95
N ASP A 424 28.74 13.76 23.55
CA ASP A 424 28.83 13.48 25.00
C ASP A 424 29.13 12.01 25.38
N SER A 425 29.54 11.13 24.45
CA SER A 425 29.83 9.72 24.82
C SER A 425 31.32 9.41 24.87
N ALA A 426 31.85 9.18 26.08
CA ALA A 426 33.23 8.77 26.36
C ALA A 426 33.56 7.30 26.01
N LYS A 427 32.77 6.62 25.15
CA LYS A 427 33.08 5.25 24.73
C LYS A 427 33.85 5.28 23.39
N PRO A 428 35.08 4.73 23.33
CA PRO A 428 35.79 4.56 22.07
C PRO A 428 34.96 3.70 21.11
N ARG A 429 34.99 4.04 19.82
CA ARG A 429 34.33 3.26 18.78
C ARG A 429 34.94 1.88 18.69
N THR A 430 34.09 0.87 18.61
CA THR A 430 34.51 -0.53 18.74
C THR A 430 34.95 -1.21 17.43
N HIS A 431 34.76 -0.60 16.24
CA HIS A 431 35.03 -1.31 14.97
C HIS A 431 35.73 -0.47 13.89
N SER A 432 36.80 -1.02 13.29
CA SER A 432 37.42 -0.48 12.06
C SER A 432 36.49 -0.65 10.85
N PRO A 433 36.69 0.09 9.73
CA PRO A 433 35.92 -0.10 8.51
C PRO A 433 35.93 -1.55 7.98
N GLU A 434 37.06 -2.25 8.09
CA GLU A 434 37.22 -3.66 7.73
C GLU A 434 36.40 -4.57 8.66
N GLU A 435 36.34 -4.25 9.95
CA GLU A 435 35.50 -4.97 10.90
C GLU A 435 34.00 -4.75 10.64
N ALA A 436 33.62 -3.55 10.19
CA ALA A 436 32.25 -3.25 9.77
C ALA A 436 31.87 -4.09 8.54
N LEU A 437 32.76 -4.22 7.56
CA LEU A 437 32.56 -5.08 6.38
C LEU A 437 32.43 -6.56 6.78
N ARG A 438 33.33 -7.06 7.63
CA ARG A 438 33.26 -8.43 8.17
C ARG A 438 31.94 -8.69 8.91
N THR A 439 31.47 -7.72 9.68
CA THR A 439 30.19 -7.81 10.40
C THR A 439 29.00 -7.81 9.45
N ALA A 440 29.05 -6.99 8.39
CA ALA A 440 28.01 -6.94 7.37
C ALA A 440 27.89 -8.27 6.61
N ARG A 441 29.02 -8.90 6.23
CA ARG A 441 29.05 -10.24 5.60
C ARG A 441 28.43 -11.32 6.50
N LYS A 442 28.82 -11.38 7.77
CA LYS A 442 28.19 -12.29 8.74
C LYS A 442 26.68 -12.06 8.87
N SER A 443 26.23 -10.81 8.81
CA SER A 443 24.80 -10.47 8.81
C SER A 443 24.08 -10.88 7.53
N MET A 444 24.77 -10.87 6.39
CA MET A 444 24.31 -11.37 5.10
C MET A 444 24.09 -12.88 5.17
N GLN A 445 25.13 -13.63 5.56
CA GLN A 445 25.06 -15.09 5.72
C GLN A 445 23.90 -15.52 6.62
N LYS A 446 23.81 -14.94 7.83
CA LYS A 446 22.69 -15.22 8.76
C LYS A 446 21.32 -14.97 8.12
N ARG A 447 21.21 -13.94 7.28
CA ARG A 447 19.96 -13.62 6.60
C ARG A 447 19.64 -14.61 5.48
N PHE A 448 20.62 -15.03 4.70
CA PHE A 448 20.39 -16.00 3.63
C PHE A 448 20.09 -17.41 4.17
N THR A 449 20.70 -17.82 5.28
CA THR A 449 20.27 -19.03 6.02
C THR A 449 18.79 -18.99 6.39
N ALA A 450 18.30 -17.83 6.87
CA ALA A 450 16.88 -17.63 7.15
C ALA A 450 16.03 -17.69 5.87
N ILE A 451 16.44 -17.02 4.79
CA ILE A 451 15.73 -17.00 3.50
C ILE A 451 15.57 -18.41 2.94
N THR A 452 16.61 -19.24 2.97
CA THR A 452 16.55 -20.65 2.54
C THR A 452 15.38 -21.38 3.20
N GLY A 453 15.25 -21.25 4.53
CA GLY A 453 14.21 -21.89 5.32
C GLY A 453 12.80 -21.43 4.93
N PHE A 454 12.52 -20.13 5.00
CA PHE A 454 11.14 -19.64 4.82
C PHE A 454 10.70 -19.53 3.35
N MET A 455 11.63 -19.36 2.40
CA MET A 455 11.31 -19.37 0.97
C MET A 455 11.30 -20.79 0.38
N GLN A 456 11.85 -21.76 1.10
CA GLN A 456 12.02 -23.15 0.65
C GLN A 456 12.76 -23.22 -0.71
N ILE A 457 13.85 -22.46 -0.83
CA ILE A 457 14.75 -22.46 -1.99
C ILE A 457 15.95 -23.38 -1.77
N SER A 458 16.63 -23.79 -2.83
CA SER A 458 17.84 -24.60 -2.69
C SER A 458 18.99 -23.77 -2.09
N ASP A 459 19.91 -24.46 -1.40
CA ASP A 459 21.14 -23.85 -0.89
C ASP A 459 21.95 -23.21 -2.03
N GLU A 460 21.96 -23.82 -3.22
CA GLU A 460 22.61 -23.24 -4.40
C GLU A 460 22.07 -21.85 -4.74
N VAL A 461 20.74 -21.69 -4.81
CA VAL A 461 20.12 -20.39 -5.12
C VAL A 461 20.42 -19.38 -4.02
N ALA A 462 20.28 -19.78 -2.76
CA ALA A 462 20.57 -18.91 -1.62
C ALA A 462 22.03 -18.47 -1.58
N ASN A 463 22.97 -19.40 -1.77
CA ASN A 463 24.42 -19.14 -1.79
C ASN A 463 24.82 -18.22 -2.94
N ASN A 464 24.19 -18.36 -4.11
CA ASN A 464 24.44 -17.47 -5.25
C ASN A 464 24.04 -16.01 -4.94
N TYR A 465 22.86 -15.80 -4.35
CA TYR A 465 22.45 -14.46 -3.93
C TYR A 465 23.25 -13.93 -2.74
N GLU A 466 23.62 -14.78 -1.78
CA GLU A 466 24.48 -14.42 -0.66
C GLU A 466 25.82 -13.90 -1.18
N LYS A 467 26.46 -14.66 -2.09
CA LYS A 467 27.73 -14.30 -2.72
C LYS A 467 27.64 -12.97 -3.48
N LEU A 468 26.57 -12.77 -4.27
CA LEU A 468 26.32 -11.48 -4.93
C LEU A 468 26.20 -10.35 -3.91
N GLY A 469 25.51 -10.59 -2.79
CA GLY A 469 25.38 -9.64 -1.69
C GLY A 469 26.73 -9.28 -1.05
N GLU A 470 27.60 -10.26 -0.81
CA GLU A 470 28.95 -10.02 -0.29
C GLU A 470 29.82 -9.22 -1.27
N GLN A 471 29.80 -9.60 -2.55
CA GLN A 471 30.49 -8.90 -3.63
C GLN A 471 29.97 -7.46 -3.81
N PHE A 472 28.68 -7.23 -3.59
CA PHE A 472 28.13 -5.88 -3.59
C PHE A 472 28.59 -5.05 -2.40
N LEU A 473 28.69 -5.63 -1.20
CA LEU A 473 29.26 -4.94 -0.03
C LEU A 473 30.74 -4.60 -0.25
N GLU A 474 31.50 -5.50 -0.88
CA GLU A 474 32.87 -5.25 -1.33
C GLU A 474 32.91 -4.11 -2.35
N TYR A 475 32.11 -4.18 -3.41
CA TYR A 475 32.02 -3.12 -4.42
C TYR A 475 31.72 -1.76 -3.79
N LEU A 476 30.76 -1.71 -2.86
CA LEU A 476 30.45 -0.49 -2.13
C LEU A 476 31.64 -0.01 -1.32
N PHE A 477 32.32 -0.89 -0.58
CA PHE A 477 33.48 -0.54 0.26
C PHE A 477 34.70 -0.09 -0.55
N GLU A 478 34.85 -0.63 -1.76
CA GLU A 478 36.03 -0.49 -2.59
C GLU A 478 35.95 0.65 -3.60
N ASN A 479 34.79 0.80 -4.24
CA ASN A 479 34.63 1.66 -5.42
C ASN A 479 33.73 2.88 -5.15
N GLU A 480 32.69 2.72 -4.33
CA GLU A 480 31.70 3.79 -4.12
C GLU A 480 31.95 4.57 -2.82
N LEU A 481 32.27 3.85 -1.74
CA LEU A 481 32.64 4.36 -0.43
C LEU A 481 34.16 4.35 -0.30
N PHE A 482 34.73 5.32 0.42
CA PHE A 482 36.18 5.35 0.62
C PHE A 482 36.62 4.31 1.65
N ARG A 483 37.75 3.63 1.39
CA ARG A 483 38.48 2.79 2.33
C ARG A 483 39.05 3.62 3.48
N GLY A 484 38.22 4.13 4.39
CA GLY A 484 38.71 4.85 5.57
C GLY A 484 37.78 5.91 6.12
N VAL A 485 38.34 6.76 6.99
CA VAL A 485 37.69 7.98 7.48
C VAL A 485 37.83 9.04 6.39
N ALA A 486 36.74 9.72 6.04
CA ALA A 486 36.78 10.82 5.08
C ALA A 486 37.86 11.84 5.49
N ALA A 487 38.82 12.11 4.61
CA ALA A 487 39.94 13.00 4.85
C ALA A 487 39.53 14.48 4.76
N ASN A 488 38.42 14.77 4.07
CA ASN A 488 37.89 16.11 3.86
C ASN A 488 36.36 16.10 3.72
N LYS A 489 35.76 17.30 3.67
CA LYS A 489 34.30 17.50 3.58
C LYS A 489 33.69 16.97 2.28
N ASP A 490 34.41 17.02 1.17
CA ASP A 490 33.91 16.57 -0.13
C ASP A 490 33.76 15.04 -0.16
N GLU A 491 34.72 14.33 0.42
CA GLU A 491 34.67 12.89 0.62
C GLU A 491 33.53 12.46 1.54
N GLU A 492 33.30 13.23 2.61
CA GLU A 492 32.18 13.00 3.53
C GLU A 492 30.82 13.15 2.83
N GLU A 493 30.66 14.18 2.00
CA GLU A 493 29.44 14.42 1.25
C GLU A 493 29.21 13.33 0.19
N LYS A 494 30.27 12.85 -0.49
CA LYS A 494 30.17 11.70 -1.39
C LYS A 494 29.68 10.45 -0.65
N CYS A 495 30.22 10.13 0.52
CA CYS A 495 29.77 9.01 1.34
C CYS A 495 28.29 9.16 1.78
N LYS A 496 27.88 10.37 2.18
CA LYS A 496 26.49 10.68 2.50
C LYS A 496 25.57 10.46 1.31
N LYS A 497 25.99 10.89 0.12
CA LYS A 497 25.27 10.69 -1.14
C LYS A 497 25.13 9.21 -1.48
N ILE A 498 26.19 8.43 -1.48
CA ILE A 498 26.12 6.98 -1.77
C ILE A 498 25.21 6.26 -0.77
N ALA A 499 25.31 6.55 0.54
CA ALA A 499 24.43 5.95 1.52
C ALA A 499 22.94 6.30 1.29
N LYS A 500 22.68 7.53 0.84
CA LYS A 500 21.34 7.99 0.44
C LYS A 500 20.88 7.26 -0.82
N ASP A 501 21.75 7.07 -1.80
CA ASP A 501 21.46 6.38 -3.06
C ASP A 501 21.20 4.88 -2.80
N VAL A 502 21.97 4.22 -1.93
CA VAL A 502 21.68 2.83 -1.51
C VAL A 502 20.32 2.73 -0.79
N ALA A 503 19.94 3.75 -0.02
CA ALA A 503 18.65 3.76 0.67
C ALA A 503 17.45 4.04 -0.25
N ASN A 504 17.60 4.98 -1.18
CA ASN A 504 16.49 5.57 -1.95
C ASN A 504 16.54 5.23 -3.45
N LEU A 505 17.65 4.74 -3.98
CA LEU A 505 17.89 4.48 -5.40
C LEU A 505 18.64 3.14 -5.57
N PHE A 506 18.39 2.19 -4.67
CA PHE A 506 19.06 0.88 -4.65
C PHE A 506 19.16 0.20 -6.02
N PRO A 507 18.09 0.05 -6.82
CA PRO A 507 18.19 -0.60 -8.13
C PRO A 507 19.18 0.08 -9.09
N ILE A 508 19.36 1.39 -9.01
CA ILE A 508 20.36 2.12 -9.82
C ILE A 508 21.77 1.78 -9.33
N VAL A 509 22.00 1.76 -8.02
CA VAL A 509 23.31 1.38 -7.45
C VAL A 509 23.61 -0.10 -7.75
N TRP A 510 22.62 -0.96 -7.63
CA TRP A 510 22.70 -2.39 -7.93
C TRP A 510 23.04 -2.64 -9.41
N LYS A 511 22.34 -1.96 -10.33
CA LYS A 511 22.63 -2.04 -11.76
C LYS A 511 24.07 -1.63 -12.08
N ARG A 512 24.55 -0.53 -11.50
CA ARG A 512 25.96 -0.09 -11.67
C ARG A 512 26.95 -1.15 -11.21
N PHE A 513 26.69 -1.82 -10.09
CA PHE A 513 27.50 -2.94 -9.62
C PHE A 513 27.51 -4.11 -10.61
N LEU A 514 26.34 -4.52 -11.10
CA LEU A 514 26.24 -5.62 -12.07
C LEU A 514 26.97 -5.26 -13.38
N ASP A 515 26.75 -4.05 -13.90
CA ASP A 515 27.41 -3.54 -15.11
C ASP A 515 28.94 -3.49 -14.94
N HIS A 516 29.43 -3.04 -13.78
CA HIS A 516 30.85 -2.93 -13.47
C HIS A 516 31.55 -4.29 -13.35
N THR A 517 30.88 -5.28 -12.77
CA THR A 517 31.45 -6.59 -12.46
C THR A 517 31.19 -7.64 -13.54
N GLY A 518 30.25 -7.39 -14.46
CA GLY A 518 29.76 -8.38 -15.42
C GLY A 518 28.95 -9.52 -14.78
N LEU A 519 28.53 -9.36 -13.51
CA LEU A 519 27.71 -10.34 -12.79
C LEU A 519 26.23 -10.23 -13.19
N ASN A 520 25.46 -11.27 -12.86
CA ASN A 520 24.04 -11.35 -13.17
C ASN A 520 23.24 -11.82 -11.93
N ASP A 521 22.08 -11.21 -11.70
CA ASP A 521 21.16 -11.54 -10.61
C ASP A 521 19.94 -12.35 -11.07
N ALA A 522 19.83 -12.69 -12.35
CA ALA A 522 18.82 -13.62 -12.88
C ALA A 522 19.19 -15.08 -12.54
N ILE A 523 19.09 -15.44 -11.27
CA ILE A 523 19.38 -16.80 -10.77
C ILE A 523 18.12 -17.66 -10.88
N SER A 524 18.15 -18.66 -11.78
CA SER A 524 17.02 -19.56 -12.01
C SER A 524 16.87 -20.60 -10.90
N ASN A 525 15.63 -20.86 -10.48
CA ASN A 525 15.30 -21.99 -9.60
C ASN A 525 15.16 -23.28 -10.44
N THR A 526 16.27 -23.74 -11.01
CA THR A 526 16.29 -24.76 -12.07
C THR A 526 15.88 -26.17 -11.57
N HIS A 527 15.96 -26.42 -10.26
CA HIS A 527 15.73 -27.76 -9.70
C HIS A 527 14.26 -28.21 -9.67
N LYS A 528 13.27 -27.31 -9.71
CA LYS A 528 11.83 -27.69 -9.74
C LYS A 528 11.15 -27.52 -11.11
N GLN A 529 11.67 -26.66 -11.99
CA GLN A 529 11.05 -26.41 -13.29
C GLN A 529 11.14 -27.61 -14.25
N ASN A 530 12.19 -28.44 -14.14
CA ASN A 530 12.32 -29.64 -14.98
C ASN A 530 11.31 -30.74 -14.61
N LEU A 531 10.84 -30.81 -13.35
CA LEU A 531 9.80 -31.76 -12.93
C LEU A 531 8.40 -31.32 -13.38
N LEU A 532 8.12 -30.01 -13.43
CA LEU A 532 6.84 -29.48 -13.91
C LEU A 532 6.71 -29.51 -15.44
N LYS A 533 7.81 -29.36 -16.19
CA LYS A 533 7.78 -29.55 -17.65
C LYS A 533 7.49 -31.01 -18.06
N LEU A 534 7.85 -31.98 -17.23
CA LEU A 534 7.60 -33.40 -17.49
C LEU A 534 6.16 -33.83 -17.20
N SER A 535 5.44 -33.15 -16.30
CA SER A 535 4.04 -33.50 -15.96
C SER A 535 2.98 -32.89 -16.88
N TYR A 536 3.34 -31.90 -17.72
CA TYR A 536 2.42 -31.26 -18.68
C TYR A 536 2.51 -31.80 -20.12
N ASN A 537 3.41 -32.74 -20.38
CA ASN A 537 3.52 -33.45 -21.67
C ASN A 537 2.73 -34.78 -21.67
N LEU A 538 1.52 -34.79 -21.09
CA LEU A 538 0.55 -35.85 -21.37
C LEU A 538 -0.36 -35.36 -22.51
N PRO A 539 -0.51 -36.13 -23.60
CA PRO A 539 -1.30 -35.71 -24.75
C PRO A 539 -2.76 -35.55 -24.33
N ARG A 540 -3.33 -34.37 -24.59
CA ARG A 540 -4.78 -34.15 -24.55
C ARG A 540 -5.41 -35.09 -25.59
N LYS A 541 -6.17 -36.08 -25.12
CA LYS A 541 -7.16 -36.79 -25.93
C LYS A 541 -8.49 -36.09 -25.83
#